data_AF-A0A0L6VJU1-F1
#
_entry.id   AF-A0A0L6VJU1-F1
#
_cell.length_a   1.000
_cell.length_b   1.000
_cell.length_c   1.000
_cell.angle_alpha   90.00
_cell.angle_beta   90.00
_cell.angle_gamma   90.00
#
_symmetry.space_group_name_H-M   'P 1'
#
loop_
_entity.id
_entity.type
_entity.pdbx_description
1 polymer ?
#
loop_
_entity_poly.entity_id
_entity_poly.type
_entity_poly.pdbx_seq_one_letter_code
_entity_poly.pdbx_strand_id
1 'polypeptide(L)'
;MCQLSISKAEDKHTEEYLQKFLQVNDQDGNQTANPVRSWKKTIEHSYHLFDIGFYSTVAEYDRLTKKYGVKDWINEKIIEQKNKPEIIKTVKEMVKEHSTASNLFNPFLTLQGKIFSLLLC
;
A
#
# COMPACT_ATOMS: atom_id res chain seq x y z
N MET A 1 6.08 -8.71 2.53
CA MET A 1 6.25 -7.27 2.85
C MET A 1 7.64 -7.09 3.42
N CYS A 2 8.38 -6.10 2.95
CA CYS A 2 9.73 -5.83 3.46
C CYS A 2 9.64 -5.38 4.92
N GLN A 3 10.34 -6.08 5.81
CA GLN A 3 10.41 -5.76 7.23
C GLN A 3 11.76 -5.13 7.61
N LEU A 4 12.60 -4.83 6.61
CA LEU A 4 13.88 -4.20 6.82
C LEU A 4 13.66 -2.78 7.35
N SER A 5 13.93 -2.58 8.63
CA SER A 5 13.83 -1.31 9.31
C SER A 5 14.94 -1.21 10.34
N ILE A 6 15.37 0.01 10.61
CA ILE A 6 16.42 0.35 11.56
C ILE A 6 16.01 1.60 12.32
N SER A 7 16.46 1.71 13.56
CA SER A 7 16.15 2.89 14.39
C SER A 7 17.13 4.03 14.15
N LYS A 8 18.40 3.72 13.85
CA LYS A 8 19.44 4.71 13.61
C LYS A 8 20.20 4.42 12.32
N ALA A 9 20.64 5.47 11.62
CA ALA A 9 21.28 5.32 10.31
C ALA A 9 22.59 4.52 10.38
N GLU A 10 23.30 4.60 11.50
CA GLU A 10 24.55 3.87 11.74
C GLU A 10 24.31 2.35 11.74
N ASP A 11 23.12 1.89 12.12
CA ASP A 11 22.76 0.46 12.17
C ASP A 11 22.73 -0.18 10.77
N LYS A 12 22.69 0.62 9.70
CA LYS A 12 22.74 0.11 8.31
C LYS A 12 24.06 -0.59 7.98
N HIS A 13 25.10 -0.31 8.74
CA HIS A 13 26.42 -0.92 8.54
C HIS A 13 26.61 -2.21 9.34
N THR A 14 25.63 -2.59 10.15
CA THR A 14 25.69 -3.84 10.91
C THR A 14 25.58 -5.04 9.98
N GLU A 15 26.30 -6.10 10.32
CA GLU A 15 26.25 -7.37 9.57
C GLU A 15 24.82 -7.89 9.46
N GLU A 16 24.05 -7.85 10.56
CA GLU A 16 22.65 -8.28 10.59
C GLU A 16 21.79 -7.51 9.57
N TYR A 17 21.94 -6.17 9.51
CA TYR A 17 21.22 -5.38 8.54
C TYR A 17 21.60 -5.72 7.11
N LEU A 18 22.90 -5.86 6.84
CA LEU A 18 23.41 -6.18 5.50
C LEU A 18 22.95 -7.58 5.06
N GLN A 19 22.97 -8.58 5.93
CA GLN A 19 22.46 -9.92 5.66
C GLN A 19 20.98 -9.90 5.31
N LYS A 20 20.15 -9.20 6.10
CA LYS A 20 18.71 -9.03 5.81
C LYS A 20 18.46 -8.24 4.52
N PHE A 21 19.24 -7.20 4.26
CA PHE A 21 19.15 -6.41 3.03
C PHE A 21 19.50 -7.23 1.79
N LEU A 22 20.58 -8.01 1.87
CA LEU A 22 21.06 -8.91 0.83
C LEU A 22 20.23 -10.20 0.72
N GLN A 23 19.28 -10.41 1.62
CA GLN A 23 18.44 -11.62 1.64
C GLN A 23 19.29 -12.89 1.80
N VAL A 24 20.24 -12.87 2.73
CA VAL A 24 21.16 -13.97 3.02
C VAL A 24 20.90 -14.46 4.45
N ASN A 25 20.83 -15.78 4.63
CA ASN A 25 20.70 -16.41 5.93
C ASN A 25 22.02 -16.35 6.71
N ASP A 26 21.92 -16.08 8.01
CA ASP A 26 23.05 -15.84 8.93
C ASP A 26 23.92 -17.08 9.19
N GLN A 27 23.36 -18.29 9.02
CA GLN A 27 24.05 -19.54 9.36
C GLN A 27 24.80 -20.21 8.20
N ASP A 28 24.28 -20.13 6.97
CA ASP A 28 24.77 -20.93 5.84
C ASP A 28 25.13 -20.12 4.59
N GLY A 29 24.88 -18.81 4.59
CA GLY A 29 25.06 -17.97 3.40
C GLY A 29 24.02 -18.21 2.29
N ASN A 30 23.00 -19.02 2.56
CA ASN A 30 21.92 -19.34 1.63
C ASN A 30 20.97 -18.15 1.43
N GLN A 31 20.45 -17.98 0.22
CA GLN A 31 19.48 -16.92 -0.05
C GLN A 31 18.12 -17.19 0.61
N THR A 32 17.59 -16.18 1.28
CA THR A 32 16.24 -16.17 1.86
C THR A 32 15.38 -15.17 1.11
N ALA A 33 14.53 -15.67 0.21
CA ALA A 33 13.66 -14.80 -0.59
C ALA A 33 12.69 -14.01 0.30
N ASN A 34 12.54 -12.71 0.01
CA ASN A 34 11.50 -11.90 0.60
C ASN A 34 10.10 -12.48 0.29
N PRO A 35 9.14 -12.39 1.23
CA PRO A 35 7.77 -12.83 0.98
C PRO A 35 7.15 -12.06 -0.19
N VAL A 36 6.66 -12.78 -1.19
CA VAL A 36 6.01 -12.21 -2.38
C VAL A 36 4.84 -11.31 -1.98
N ARG A 37 4.71 -10.17 -2.67
CA ARG A 37 3.58 -9.27 -2.48
C ARG A 37 2.32 -9.90 -3.07
N SER A 38 1.26 -10.01 -2.26
CA SER A 38 -0.06 -10.41 -2.75
C SER A 38 -0.80 -9.22 -3.34
N TRP A 39 -1.25 -9.34 -4.59
CA TRP A 39 -2.06 -8.30 -5.24
C TRP A 39 -3.38 -8.08 -4.51
N LYS A 40 -4.05 -9.18 -4.10
CA LYS A 40 -5.27 -9.13 -3.28
C LYS A 40 -5.05 -8.32 -2.00
N LYS A 41 -3.98 -8.60 -1.25
CA LYS A 41 -3.65 -7.81 -0.03
C LYS A 41 -3.32 -6.35 -0.33
N THR A 42 -2.72 -6.07 -1.49
CA THR A 42 -2.43 -4.69 -1.92
C THR A 42 -3.74 -3.92 -2.11
N ILE A 43 -4.72 -4.53 -2.78
CA ILE A 43 -6.06 -3.96 -2.95
C ILE A 43 -6.75 -3.73 -1.59
N GLU A 44 -6.77 -4.74 -0.72
CA GLU A 44 -7.35 -4.64 0.62
C GLU A 44 -6.73 -3.50 1.45
N HIS A 45 -5.39 -3.40 1.43
CA HIS A 45 -4.68 -2.32 2.11
C HIS A 45 -4.97 -0.95 1.49
N SER A 46 -5.07 -0.83 0.16
CA SER A 46 -5.44 0.44 -0.48
C SER A 46 -6.80 0.93 -0.03
N TYR A 47 -7.81 0.05 0.08
CA TYR A 47 -9.13 0.41 0.58
C TYR A 47 -9.10 0.83 2.05
N HIS A 48 -8.40 0.06 2.87
CA HIS A 48 -8.24 0.41 4.28
C HIS A 48 -7.53 1.77 4.46
N LEU A 49 -6.49 2.04 3.66
CA LEU A 49 -5.80 3.33 3.69
C LEU A 49 -6.69 4.50 3.26
N PHE A 50 -7.55 4.31 2.27
CA PHE A 50 -8.52 5.35 1.90
C PHE A 50 -9.46 5.66 3.06
N ASP A 51 -10.04 4.63 3.69
CA ASP A 51 -10.97 4.79 4.81
C ASP A 51 -10.31 5.54 5.98
N ILE A 52 -9.12 5.13 6.38
CA ILE A 52 -8.33 5.81 7.42
C ILE A 52 -7.99 7.24 7.02
N GLY A 53 -7.51 7.46 5.80
CA GLY A 53 -7.12 8.78 5.34
C GLY A 53 -8.31 9.75 5.29
N PHE A 54 -9.47 9.27 4.86
CA PHE A 54 -10.67 10.08 4.71
C PHE A 54 -11.36 10.33 6.06
N TYR A 55 -11.60 9.30 6.86
CA TYR A 55 -12.44 9.38 8.07
C TYR A 55 -11.67 9.46 9.39
N SER A 56 -10.36 9.19 9.40
CA SER A 56 -9.50 9.26 10.60
C SER A 56 -8.45 10.37 10.49
N THR A 57 -7.32 10.19 11.17
CA THR A 57 -6.22 11.16 11.24
C THR A 57 -5.16 10.91 10.16
N VAL A 58 -4.53 12.00 9.71
CA VAL A 58 -3.40 11.94 8.76
C VAL A 58 -2.21 11.18 9.35
N ALA A 59 -1.98 11.29 10.66
CA ALA A 59 -0.90 10.57 11.35
C ALA A 59 -1.08 9.05 11.26
N GLU A 60 -2.31 8.55 11.43
CA GLU A 60 -2.60 7.12 11.33
C GLU A 60 -2.50 6.64 9.88
N TYR A 61 -2.95 7.46 8.92
CA TYR A 61 -2.75 7.21 7.50
C TYR A 61 -1.25 7.05 7.15
N ASP A 62 -0.40 7.99 7.56
CA ASP A 62 1.04 7.96 7.27
C ASP A 62 1.73 6.74 7.90
N ARG A 63 1.32 6.38 9.12
CA ARG A 63 1.82 5.20 9.82
C ARG A 63 1.49 3.92 9.08
N LEU A 64 0.22 3.76 8.66
CA LEU A 64 -0.25 2.57 7.96
C LEU A 64 0.27 2.48 6.52
N THR A 65 0.41 3.61 5.82
CA THR A 65 1.01 3.68 4.47
C THR A 65 2.42 3.08 4.48
N LYS A 66 3.24 3.46 5.47
CA LYS A 66 4.59 2.89 5.67
C LYS A 66 4.53 1.40 6.02
N LYS A 67 3.64 1.03 6.94
CA LYS A 67 3.48 -0.36 7.40
C LYS A 67 3.06 -1.31 6.27
N TYR A 68 2.16 -0.88 5.40
CA TYR A 68 1.66 -1.67 4.28
C TYR A 68 2.58 -1.60 3.05
N GLY A 69 3.41 -0.55 2.97
CA GLY A 69 4.23 -0.28 1.79
C GLY A 69 3.37 -0.13 0.55
N VAL A 70 2.24 0.55 0.67
CA VAL A 70 1.28 0.83 -0.42
C VAL A 70 1.18 2.35 -0.53
N LYS A 71 1.42 2.88 -1.73
CA LYS A 71 1.30 4.30 -2.02
C LYS A 71 0.38 4.49 -3.22
N ASP A 72 -0.70 5.24 -3.03
CA ASP A 72 -1.73 5.47 -4.03
C ASP A 72 -1.95 6.97 -4.21
N TRP A 73 -1.36 7.51 -5.27
CA TRP A 73 -1.44 8.93 -5.61
C TRP A 73 -2.89 9.43 -5.77
N ILE A 74 -3.80 8.60 -6.30
CA ILE A 74 -5.18 9.03 -6.56
C ILE A 74 -5.91 9.19 -5.22
N ASN A 75 -5.77 8.20 -4.33
CA ASN A 75 -6.31 8.27 -2.99
C ASN A 75 -5.71 9.44 -2.21
N GLU A 76 -4.39 9.65 -2.28
CA GLU A 76 -3.71 10.79 -1.64
C GLU A 76 -4.34 12.13 -2.04
N LYS A 77 -4.59 12.34 -3.34
CA LYS A 77 -5.18 13.59 -3.84
C LYS A 77 -6.61 13.84 -3.37
N ILE A 78 -7.38 12.79 -3.13
CA ILE A 78 -8.73 12.89 -2.57
C ILE A 78 -8.65 13.20 -1.07
N ILE A 79 -7.77 12.51 -0.35
CA ILE A 79 -7.55 12.69 1.10
C ILE A 79 -7.06 14.12 1.41
N GLU A 80 -6.14 14.67 0.61
CA GLU A 80 -5.67 16.06 0.73
C GLU A 80 -6.82 17.08 0.67
N GLN A 81 -7.89 16.75 -0.06
CA GLN A 81 -9.03 17.63 -0.30
C GLN A 81 -10.27 17.24 0.50
N LYS A 82 -10.14 16.33 1.47
CA LYS A 82 -11.28 15.75 2.21
C LYS A 82 -12.14 16.74 2.99
N ASN A 83 -11.64 17.94 3.26
CA ASN A 83 -12.38 18.99 3.96
C ASN A 83 -13.28 19.82 3.04
N LYS A 84 -13.17 19.64 1.72
CA LYS A 84 -13.98 20.36 0.74
C LYS A 84 -15.39 19.73 0.64
N PRO A 85 -16.48 20.49 0.81
CA PRO A 85 -17.84 19.95 0.82
C PRO A 85 -18.21 19.17 -0.45
N GLU A 86 -17.73 19.61 -1.61
CA GLU A 86 -17.93 18.95 -2.90
C GLU A 86 -17.29 17.57 -2.94
N ILE A 87 -16.07 17.42 -2.39
CA ILE A 87 -15.37 16.14 -2.32
C ILE A 87 -16.10 15.19 -1.37
N ILE A 88 -16.54 15.68 -0.20
CA ILE A 88 -17.32 14.89 0.75
C ILE A 88 -18.62 14.39 0.10
N LYS A 89 -19.31 15.25 -0.66
CA LYS A 89 -20.54 14.89 -1.37
C LYS A 89 -20.27 13.82 -2.42
N THR A 90 -19.27 14.01 -3.27
CA THR A 90 -18.88 13.05 -4.32
C THR A 90 -18.51 11.69 -3.72
N VAL A 91 -17.68 11.66 -2.66
CA VAL A 91 -17.31 10.41 -1.99
C VAL A 91 -18.55 9.71 -1.42
N LYS A 92 -19.48 10.44 -0.80
CA LYS A 92 -20.73 9.87 -0.26
C LYS A 92 -21.64 9.32 -1.36
N GLU A 93 -21.76 10.01 -2.50
CA GLU A 93 -22.55 9.54 -3.65
C GLU A 93 -21.94 8.27 -4.23
N MET A 94 -20.63 8.25 -4.45
CA MET A 94 -19.92 7.07 -4.97
C MET A 94 -19.99 5.86 -4.03
N VAL A 95 -19.90 6.06 -2.71
CA VAL A 95 -20.09 4.98 -1.72
C VAL A 95 -21.51 4.39 -1.77
N LYS A 96 -22.51 5.22 -2.08
CA LYS A 96 -23.90 4.74 -2.25
C LYS A 96 -24.09 3.97 -3.55
N GLU A 97 -23.50 4.44 -4.65
CA GLU A 97 -23.59 3.80 -5.97
C GLU A 97 -22.79 2.49 -6.05
N HIS A 98 -21.71 2.41 -5.29
CA HIS A 98 -20.85 1.22 -5.18
C HIS A 98 -21.03 0.57 -3.81
N SER A 99 -22.18 -0.08 -3.61
CA SER A 99 -22.55 -0.81 -2.39
C SER A 99 -21.61 -1.97 -2.03
N THR A 100 -20.67 -2.33 -2.91
CA THR A 100 -19.50 -3.13 -2.58
C THR A 100 -18.29 -2.20 -2.49
N ALA A 101 -17.75 -2.02 -1.29
CA ALA A 101 -16.57 -1.21 -0.96
C ALA A 101 -15.27 -1.58 -1.74
N SER A 102 -15.35 -2.51 -2.70
CA SER A 102 -14.27 -3.01 -3.54
C SER A 102 -14.08 -2.25 -4.85
N ASN A 103 -14.79 -1.14 -5.07
CA ASN A 103 -14.63 -0.25 -6.21
C ASN A 103 -14.29 1.16 -5.71
N LEU A 104 -13.04 1.41 -5.31
CA LEU A 104 -12.68 2.74 -4.81
C LEU A 104 -11.45 3.33 -5.52
N PHE A 105 -11.72 4.50 -6.14
CA PHE A 105 -10.90 5.57 -6.73
C PHE A 105 -9.71 5.25 -7.62
N ASN A 106 -9.05 4.12 -7.44
CA ASN A 106 -7.89 3.76 -8.24
C ASN A 106 -8.28 2.76 -9.35
N PRO A 107 -8.48 3.23 -10.59
CA PRO A 107 -8.82 2.35 -11.71
C PRO A 107 -7.72 1.33 -12.02
N PHE A 108 -6.48 1.52 -11.55
CA PHE A 108 -5.43 0.51 -11.72
C PHE A 108 -5.66 -0.73 -10.84
N LEU A 109 -6.31 -0.58 -9.69
CA LEU A 109 -6.64 -1.69 -8.80
C LEU A 109 -7.75 -2.60 -9.36
N THR A 110 -8.54 -2.10 -10.32
CA THR A 110 -9.60 -2.85 -11.00
C THR A 110 -9.11 -3.59 -12.25
N LEU A 111 -7.84 -3.43 -12.65
CA LEU A 111 -7.27 -4.04 -13.87
C LEU A 111 -6.89 -5.53 -13.71
N GLN A 112 -7.35 -6.21 -12.67
CA GLN A 112 -7.00 -7.60 -12.42
C GLN A 112 -7.41 -8.49 -13.63
N GLY A 113 -6.41 -9.06 -14.31
CA GLY A 113 -6.58 -10.00 -15.43
C GLY A 113 -6.61 -9.39 -16.85
N LYS A 114 -6.87 -8.09 -17.02
CA LYS A 114 -6.98 -7.49 -18.37
C LYS A 114 -5.63 -7.21 -19.05
N ILE A 115 -4.58 -6.99 -18.27
CA ILE A 115 -3.23 -6.77 -18.82
C ILE A 115 -2.54 -8.10 -19.16
N PHE A 116 -2.83 -9.18 -18.42
CA PHE A 116 -2.29 -10.51 -18.76
C PHE A 116 -2.81 -11.04 -20.10
N SER A 117 -4.01 -10.62 -20.54
CA SER A 117 -4.53 -10.93 -21.88
C SER A 117 -3.97 -10.05 -23.01
N LEU A 118 -3.30 -8.93 -22.69
CA LEU A 118 -2.74 -8.01 -23.69
C LEU A 118 -1.23 -8.20 -23.92
N LEU A 119 -0.56 -8.99 -23.09
CA LEU A 119 0.87 -9.32 -23.21
C LEU A 119 1.12 -10.77 -23.68
N LEU A 120 0.07 -11.45 -24.15
CA LEU A 120 0.10 -12.82 -24.69
C LEU A 120 -0.32 -12.87 -26.19
N CYS A 121 -0.27 -11.75 -26.90
CA CYS A 121 -0.33 -11.70 -28.36
C CYS A 121 1.04 -11.30 -28.93
#